data_AF-A0A2G8KW66-F1
#
_entry.id   AF-A0A2G8KW66-F1
#
_cell.length_a   1.000
_cell.length_b   1.000
_cell.length_c   1.000
_cell.angle_alpha   90.00
_cell.angle_beta   90.00
_cell.angle_gamma   90.00
#
_symmetry.space_group_name_H-M   'P 1'
#
loop_
_entity.id
_entity.type
_entity.pdbx_description
1 polymer ?
#
loop_
_entity_poly.entity_id
_entity_poly.type
_entity_poly.pdbx_seq_one_letter_code
_entity_poly.pdbx_strand_id
1 'polypeptide(L)'
;MPESRQIQNRAPEVVYFGHIFSAQGISPEPAKINDIKTTEVPIDTSAVRSFLWLTQYVSRFIPNYASITAPLRELTKKDFKFEWSDECNQAFEQLKRT
;
A
#
# COMPACT_ATOMS: atom_id res chain seq x y z
N MET A 1 24.07 -26.36 15.33
CA MET A 1 22.65 -26.14 14.98
C MET A 1 22.61 -25.83 13.49
N PRO A 2 22.23 -26.75 12.58
CA PRO A 2 22.08 -26.40 11.18
C PRO A 2 20.70 -25.76 10.97
N GLU A 3 20.68 -24.50 10.53
CA GLU A 3 19.45 -23.86 10.06
C GLU A 3 18.95 -24.57 8.80
N SER A 4 17.69 -24.97 8.84
CA SER A 4 16.97 -25.65 7.78
C SER A 4 16.93 -24.77 6.53
N ARG A 5 17.75 -25.09 5.51
CA ARG A 5 17.51 -24.61 4.14
C ARG A 5 16.20 -25.24 3.66
N GLN A 6 15.08 -24.51 3.79
CA GLN A 6 13.88 -24.83 3.01
C GLN A 6 14.19 -24.53 1.55
N ILE A 7 14.61 -25.55 0.81
CA ILE A 7 14.64 -25.51 -0.64
C ILE A 7 13.19 -25.68 -1.08
N GLN A 8 12.53 -24.57 -1.43
CA GLN A 8 11.21 -24.62 -2.03
C GLN A 8 11.36 -25.17 -3.46
N ASN A 9 10.85 -26.38 -3.67
CA ASN A 9 10.76 -27.04 -4.98
C ASN A 9 10.16 -26.09 -6.03
N ARG A 10 10.57 -26.24 -7.31
CA ARG A 10 10.13 -25.47 -8.50
C ARG A 10 8.62 -25.16 -8.48
N ALA A 11 8.22 -24.09 -7.81
CA ALA A 11 6.89 -23.52 -7.89
C ALA A 11 6.91 -22.45 -8.99
N PRO A 12 5.87 -22.36 -9.83
CA PRO A 12 5.79 -21.34 -10.88
C PRO A 12 5.73 -19.91 -10.30
N GLU A 13 5.33 -19.79 -9.03
CA GLU A 13 5.23 -18.54 -8.29
C GLU A 13 5.73 -18.74 -6.85
N VAL A 14 6.46 -17.77 -6.32
CA VAL A 14 6.95 -17.76 -4.93
C VAL A 14 6.56 -16.46 -4.26
N VAL A 15 5.93 -16.55 -3.09
CA VAL A 15 5.66 -15.38 -2.23
C VAL A 15 6.89 -15.12 -1.36
N TYR A 16 7.48 -13.93 -1.49
CA TYR A 16 8.63 -13.52 -0.68
C TYR A 16 8.51 -12.04 -0.30
N PHE A 17 8.59 -11.74 1.00
CA PHE A 17 8.32 -10.41 1.58
C PHE A 17 6.99 -9.76 1.12
N GLY A 18 5.95 -10.58 0.89
CA GLY A 18 4.63 -10.14 0.40
C GLY A 18 4.57 -9.85 -1.11
N HIS A 19 5.64 -10.12 -1.85
CA HIS A 19 5.67 -9.98 -3.30
C HIS A 19 5.57 -11.36 -3.93
N ILE A 20 4.81 -11.45 -5.01
CA ILE A 20 4.74 -12.67 -5.83
C ILE A 20 5.82 -12.55 -6.90
N PHE A 21 6.77 -13.48 -6.89
CA PHE A 21 7.77 -13.63 -7.92
C PHE A 21 7.34 -14.75 -8.86
N SER A 22 7.10 -14.41 -10.13
CA SER A 22 6.76 -15.37 -11.18
C SER A 22 7.67 -15.19 -12.39
N ALA A 23 7.55 -16.09 -13.39
CA ALA A 23 8.26 -15.94 -14.65
C ALA A 23 7.90 -14.64 -15.41
N GLN A 24 6.76 -14.03 -15.10
CA GLN A 24 6.29 -12.78 -15.68
C GLN A 24 6.81 -11.53 -14.94
N GLY A 25 7.42 -11.70 -13.76
CA GLY A 25 8.02 -10.61 -12.99
C GLY A 25 7.58 -10.58 -11.53
N ILE A 26 7.53 -9.38 -10.96
CA ILE A 26 7.15 -9.14 -9.57
C ILE A 26 5.76 -8.53 -9.53
N SER A 27 4.86 -9.13 -8.76
CA SER A 27 3.48 -8.65 -8.56
C SER A 27 3.20 -8.39 -7.07
N PRO A 28 2.31 -7.45 -6.74
CA PRO A 28 1.83 -7.28 -5.37
C PRO A 28 0.97 -8.47 -4.94
N GLU A 29 1.03 -8.84 -3.67
CA GLU A 29 0.14 -9.85 -3.10
C GLU A 29 -1.33 -9.38 -3.15
N PRO A 30 -2.27 -10.20 -3.67
CA PRO A 30 -3.68 -9.85 -3.79
C PRO A 30 -4.34 -9.44 -2.48
N ALA A 31 -3.92 -10.02 -1.34
CA ALA A 31 -4.42 -9.65 -0.03
C ALA A 31 -4.16 -8.17 0.30
N LYS A 32 -2.96 -7.66 -0.02
CA LYS A 32 -2.61 -6.25 0.22
C LYS A 32 -3.40 -5.29 -0.66
N ILE A 33 -3.66 -5.68 -1.91
CA ILE A 33 -4.53 -4.92 -2.81
C ILE A 33 -5.97 -4.90 -2.28
N ASN A 34 -6.45 -6.04 -1.76
CA ASN A 34 -7.78 -6.13 -1.18
C ASN A 34 -7.92 -5.24 0.06
N ASP A 35 -6.93 -5.24 0.95
CA ASP A 35 -6.92 -4.38 2.15
C ASP A 35 -7.04 -2.89 1.77
N ILE A 36 -6.34 -2.45 0.71
CA ILE A 36 -6.44 -1.07 0.21
C ILE A 36 -7.85 -0.78 -0.31
N LYS A 37 -8.46 -1.73 -1.04
CA LYS A 37 -9.81 -1.60 -1.62
C LYS A 37 -10.93 -1.58 -0.58
N THR A 38 -10.77 -2.33 0.50
CA THR A 38 -11.76 -2.41 1.58
C THR A 38 -11.57 -1.37 2.66
N THR A 39 -10.46 -0.63 2.67
CA THR A 39 -10.22 0.44 3.64
C THR A 39 -11.32 1.50 3.57
N GLU A 40 -11.87 1.84 4.73
CA GLU A 40 -12.84 2.93 4.92
C GLU A 40 -12.15 4.30 4.90
N VAL A 41 -12.94 5.36 4.70
CA VAL A 41 -12.40 6.73 4.70
C VAL A 41 -11.78 7.05 6.07
N PRO A 42 -10.51 7.47 6.14
CA PRO A 42 -9.86 7.84 7.39
C PRO A 42 -10.57 8.98 8.10
N ILE A 43 -10.84 8.81 9.39
CA ILE A 43 -11.51 9.82 10.22
C ILE A 43 -10.56 10.69 11.05
N ASP A 44 -9.27 10.31 11.10
CA ASP A 44 -8.24 11.03 11.84
C ASP A 44 -6.85 10.89 11.20
N THR A 45 -5.90 11.68 11.70
CA THR A 45 -4.49 11.65 11.25
C THR A 45 -3.82 10.28 11.43
N SER A 46 -4.19 9.50 12.46
CA SER A 46 -3.61 8.18 12.71
C SER A 46 -4.08 7.15 11.67
N ALA A 47 -5.36 7.20 11.30
CA ALA A 47 -5.97 6.41 10.24
C ALA A 47 -5.35 6.76 8.89
N VAL A 48 -5.10 8.04 8.61
CA VAL A 48 -4.39 8.45 7.38
C VAL A 48 -2.97 7.90 7.34
N ARG A 49 -2.22 7.96 8.44
CA ARG A 49 -0.87 7.37 8.49
C ARG A 49 -0.91 5.86 8.27
N SER A 50 -1.88 5.17 8.87
CA SER A 50 -2.06 3.73 8.70
C SER A 50 -2.36 3.37 7.23
N PHE A 51 -3.24 4.13 6.58
CA PHE A 51 -3.55 3.96 5.16
C PHE A 51 -2.35 4.26 4.25
N LEU A 52 -1.59 5.31 4.53
CA LEU A 52 -0.35 5.62 3.80
C LEU A 52 0.70 4.53 3.96
N TRP A 53 0.79 3.92 5.14
CA TRP A 53 1.69 2.79 5.38
C TRP A 53 1.28 1.55 4.59
N LEU A 54 -0.03 1.26 4.53
CA LEU A 54 -0.58 0.15 3.74
C LEU A 54 -0.28 0.34 2.24
N THR A 55 -0.57 1.53 1.71
CA THR A 55 -0.38 1.84 0.28
C THR A 55 1.09 1.98 -0.11
N GLN A 56 1.98 2.30 0.84
CA GLN A 56 3.43 2.34 0.61
C GLN A 56 3.97 0.99 0.12
N TYR A 57 3.38 -0.11 0.60
CA TYR A 57 3.77 -1.47 0.20
C TYR A 57 3.66 -1.71 -1.30
N VAL A 58 2.60 -1.17 -1.92
CA VAL A 58 2.31 -1.32 -3.35
C VAL A 58 2.76 -0.11 -4.19
N SER A 59 3.37 0.91 -3.57
CA SER A 59 3.73 2.18 -4.22
C SER A 59 4.55 2.02 -5.50
N ARG A 60 5.40 0.98 -5.61
CA ARG A 60 6.19 0.68 -6.82
C ARG A 60 5.33 0.36 -8.06
N PHE A 61 4.07 -0.02 -7.85
CA PHE A 61 3.11 -0.36 -8.89
C PHE A 61 2.13 0.79 -9.17
N ILE A 62 2.24 1.90 -8.44
CA ILE A 62 1.37 3.08 -8.56
C ILE A 62 2.14 4.21 -9.24
N PRO A 63 1.86 4.52 -10.52
CA PRO A 63 2.44 5.68 -11.18
C PRO A 63 2.11 6.96 -10.41
N ASN A 64 3.09 7.85 -10.27
CA ASN A 64 2.93 9.14 -9.58
C ASN A 64 2.46 9.03 -8.11
N TYR A 65 2.75 7.91 -7.43
CA TYR A 65 2.35 7.68 -6.03
C TYR A 65 2.61 8.88 -5.11
N ALA A 66 3.79 9.50 -5.20
CA ALA A 66 4.17 10.64 -4.37
C ALA A 66 3.22 11.83 -4.55
N SER A 67 2.85 12.14 -5.79
CA SER A 67 1.92 13.22 -6.14
C SER A 67 0.50 12.91 -5.69
N ILE A 68 0.04 11.66 -5.87
CA ILE A 68 -1.30 11.23 -5.44
C ILE A 68 -1.45 11.32 -3.92
N THR A 69 -0.44 10.87 -3.18
CA THR A 69 -0.47 10.85 -1.71
C THR A 69 -0.12 12.19 -1.07
N ALA A 70 0.26 13.21 -1.83
CA ALA A 70 0.61 14.53 -1.32
C ALA A 70 -0.48 15.15 -0.41
N PRO A 71 -1.77 15.28 -0.84
CA PRO A 71 -2.82 15.82 0.02
C PRO A 71 -3.01 15.00 1.31
N LEU A 72 -2.89 13.67 1.24
CA LEU A 72 -3.00 12.80 2.42
C LEU A 72 -1.82 12.99 3.38
N ARG A 73 -0.60 13.22 2.87
CA ARG A 73 0.57 13.50 3.72
C ARG A 73 0.45 14.81 4.47
N GLU A 74 -0.21 15.83 3.90
CA GLU A 74 -0.48 17.09 4.59
C GLU A 74 -1.28 16.86 5.87
N LEU A 75 -2.28 15.97 5.85
CA LEU A 75 -3.09 15.59 7.02
C LEU A 75 -2.29 14.88 8.13
N THR A 76 -1.04 14.49 7.85
CA THR A 76 -0.15 13.83 8.82
C THR A 76 0.82 14.76 9.53
N LYS A 77 0.87 16.04 9.16
CA LYS A 77 1.76 17.04 9.77
C LYS A 77 1.31 17.40 11.18
N LYS A 78 2.27 17.70 12.06
CA LYS A 78 2.07 17.79 13.53
C LYS A 78 1.22 18.99 13.98
N ASP A 79 1.03 19.99 13.11
CA ASP A 79 0.35 21.25 13.42
C ASP A 79 -0.82 21.55 12.47
N PHE A 80 -1.29 20.56 11.72
CA PHE A 80 -2.39 20.73 10.77
C PHE A 80 -3.72 20.28 11.39
N LYS A 81 -4.76 21.12 11.29
CA LYS A 81 -6.12 20.72 11.65
C LYS A 81 -6.57 19.65 10.67
N PHE A 82 -6.97 18.48 11.17
CA PHE A 82 -7.50 17.43 10.32
C PHE A 82 -8.79 17.92 9.64
N GLU A 83 -8.74 18.05 8.31
CA GLU A 83 -9.86 18.44 7.48
C GLU A 83 -9.82 17.60 6.21
N TRP A 84 -10.81 16.74 6.04
CA TRP A 84 -10.90 15.87 4.87
C TRP A 84 -11.43 16.66 3.68
N SER A 85 -10.54 17.08 2.79
CA SER A 85 -10.89 17.86 1.60
C SER A 85 -11.27 17.00 0.39
N ASP A 86 -11.81 17.62 -0.64
CA ASP A 86 -12.12 16.94 -1.90
C ASP A 86 -10.86 16.38 -2.58
N GLU A 87 -9.71 17.06 -2.47
CA GLU A 87 -8.42 16.57 -2.97
C GLU A 87 -7.96 15.32 -2.19
N CYS A 88 -8.20 15.28 -0.88
CA CYS A 88 -7.93 14.10 -0.06
C CYS A 88 -8.81 12.93 -0.49
N ASN A 89 -10.10 13.19 -0.76
CA ASN A 89 -11.02 12.17 -1.24
C ASN A 89 -10.62 11.64 -2.63
N GLN A 90 -10.26 12.52 -3.57
CA GLN A 90 -9.78 12.12 -4.90
C GLN A 90 -8.52 11.27 -4.82
N ALA A 91 -7.54 11.68 -4.00
CA ALA A 91 -6.32 10.92 -3.76
C ALA A 91 -6.61 9.53 -3.16
N PHE A 92 -7.46 9.47 -2.15
CA PHE A 92 -7.88 8.23 -1.50
C PHE A 92 -8.53 7.28 -2.49
N GLU A 93 -9.52 7.76 -3.24
CA GLU A 93 -10.24 6.98 -4.25
C GLU A 93 -9.34 6.55 -5.41
N GLN A 94 -8.34 7.36 -5.79
CA GLN A 94 -7.36 6.98 -6.80
C GLN A 94 -6.49 5.81 -6.31
N LEU A 95 -6.06 5.82 -5.04
CA LEU A 95 -5.28 4.73 -4.45
C LEU A 95 -6.09 3.43 -4.33
N LYS A 96 -7.40 3.52 -4.09
CA LYS A 96 -8.30 2.35 -4.05
C LYS A 96 -8.51 1.68 -5.41
N ARG A 97 -8.27 2.39 -6.52
CA ARG A 97 -8.41 1.85 -7.89
C ARG A 97 -7.18 1.10 -8.40
N THR A 98 -6.15 0.96 -7.57
CA THR A 98 -4.93 0.20 -7.89
C THR A 98 -5.18 -1.32 -7.93
#